data_AF-A0A7C7DX57-F1
#
_entry.id   AF-A0A7C7DX57-F1
#
_cell.length_a   1.000
_cell.length_b   1.000
_cell.length_c   1.000
_cell.angle_alpha   90.00
_cell.angle_beta   90.00
_cell.angle_gamma   90.00
#
_symmetry.space_group_name_H-M   'P 1'
#
loop_
_entity.id
_entity.type
_entity.pdbx_description
1 polymer ?
#
loop_
_entity_poly.entity_id
_entity_poly.type
_entity_poly.pdbx_seq_one_letter_code
_entity_poly.pdbx_strand_id
1 'polypeptide(L)'
;MLPTIRLSSGEMITVECTSGRNLAVERSPDRKAALLTCRRQSQPEPTATAQPTATPTDQPPHGEHAEIDMHWHAPGIAHGDRPAHEHGDAPPQWLLDAGIRPTFNHVGGTPNENHAFYKHTAFKGWAGQFNGQDWYGVFHLDFNPAGHVSRFHSYQLWVRDATGAISAISGWLDFGVDNETGPQLVPQCGGDDSVRPIMNPPSVGCPIQFESWYARAGGSGDWAPDFGFNINPNFYAGGDPLNPATWTNTGYVRNLERRIEFAWYLGGSGIRPAPRGEFWATQWGDIVNGPTDPVCGTQRTYGERSYTVACIRQFIAPSLQPMTFPGNSAGGTFPGNGVVLPN
;
A
#
# COMPACT_ATOMS: atom_id res chain seq x y z
N MET A 1 -18.39 9.52 16.43
CA MET A 1 -17.74 10.75 16.94
C MET A 1 -16.89 10.39 18.13
N LEU A 2 -15.58 10.63 18.08
CA LEU A 2 -14.75 10.57 19.28
C LEU A 2 -14.97 11.88 20.07
N PRO A 3 -15.20 11.83 21.39
CA PRO A 3 -15.35 13.04 22.19
C PRO A 3 -14.05 13.84 22.15
N THR A 4 -14.14 15.13 21.81
CA THR A 4 -13.00 16.05 21.89
C THR A 4 -13.02 16.73 23.25
N ILE A 5 -11.95 16.56 24.01
CA ILE A 5 -11.75 17.28 25.27
C ILE A 5 -10.81 18.45 24.97
N ARG A 6 -11.25 19.67 25.29
CA ARG A 6 -10.44 20.89 25.16
C ARG A 6 -9.99 21.31 26.54
N LEU A 7 -8.69 21.47 26.71
CA LEU A 7 -8.09 21.98 27.93
C LEU A 7 -7.64 23.42 27.68
N SER A 8 -7.91 24.30 28.64
CA SER A 8 -7.40 25.65 28.73
C SER A 8 -5.97 25.66 29.27
N SER A 9 -5.28 26.79 29.15
CA SER A 9 -3.91 26.93 29.70
C SER A 9 -3.89 26.61 31.19
N GLY A 10 -3.09 25.63 31.60
CA GLY A 10 -2.96 25.16 32.97
C GLY A 10 -3.94 24.06 33.39
N GLU A 11 -4.90 23.67 32.55
CA GLU A 11 -5.77 22.52 32.81
C GLU A 11 -5.07 21.20 32.46
N MET A 12 -5.36 20.16 33.24
CA MET A 12 -4.80 18.82 33.05
C MET A 12 -5.91 17.78 32.98
N ILE A 13 -5.70 16.75 32.17
CA ILE A 13 -6.53 15.54 32.18
C ILE A 13 -5.65 14.34 32.46
N THR A 14 -6.14 13.45 33.33
CA THR A 14 -5.52 12.15 33.56
C THR A 14 -6.34 11.10 32.82
N VAL A 15 -5.66 10.28 32.01
CA VAL A 15 -6.27 9.18 31.27
C VAL A 15 -5.61 7.90 31.72
N GLU A 16 -6.41 6.96 32.21
CA GLU A 16 -5.97 5.65 32.66
C GLU A 16 -6.58 4.57 31.77
N CYS A 17 -5.77 3.59 31.39
CA CYS A 17 -6.24 2.41 30.69
C CYS A 17 -6.64 1.33 31.69
N THR A 18 -7.67 0.55 31.35
CA THR A 18 -8.06 -0.62 32.15
C THR A 18 -6.91 -1.65 32.23
N SER A 19 -6.86 -2.41 33.32
CA SER A 19 -5.75 -3.31 33.67
C SER A 19 -5.27 -4.17 32.50
N GLY A 20 -3.96 -4.19 32.25
CA GLY A 20 -3.33 -4.96 31.16
C GLY A 20 -3.18 -4.22 29.82
N ARG A 21 -3.42 -2.90 29.79
CA ARG A 21 -3.20 -2.03 28.63
C ARG A 21 -2.29 -0.87 28.99
N ASN A 22 -1.41 -0.49 28.06
CA ASN A 22 -0.58 0.71 28.17
C ASN A 22 -1.22 1.87 27.40
N LEU A 23 -1.06 3.08 27.93
CA LEU A 23 -1.43 4.31 27.25
C LEU A 23 -0.34 4.67 26.24
N ALA A 24 -0.67 4.64 24.94
CA ALA A 24 0.15 5.20 23.87
C ALA A 24 -0.30 6.64 23.61
N VAL A 25 0.66 7.55 23.44
CA VAL A 25 0.42 8.98 23.19
C VAL A 25 1.08 9.35 21.86
N GLU A 26 0.27 9.78 20.90
CA GLU A 26 0.74 10.27 19.61
C GLU A 26 0.40 11.75 19.49
N ARG A 27 1.41 12.62 19.31
CA ARG A 27 1.22 14.07 19.27
C ARG A 27 1.10 14.55 17.83
N SER A 28 0.25 15.54 17.59
CA SER A 28 0.22 16.24 16.31
C SER A 28 1.57 16.93 16.03
N PRO A 29 1.97 17.11 14.76
CA PRO A 29 3.22 17.79 14.40
C PRO A 29 3.33 19.20 14.99
N ASP A 30 2.20 19.93 15.05
CA ASP A 30 2.10 21.27 15.63
C ASP A 30 2.03 21.28 17.18
N ARG A 31 2.04 20.10 17.80
CA ARG A 31 1.93 19.87 19.26
C ARG A 31 0.67 20.44 19.91
N LYS A 32 -0.36 20.76 19.14
CA LYS A 32 -1.64 21.30 19.66
C LYS A 32 -2.66 20.22 19.99
N ALA A 33 -2.44 18.99 19.56
CA ALA A 33 -3.32 17.88 19.84
C ALA A 33 -2.54 16.59 20.13
N ALA A 34 -3.20 15.64 20.78
CA ALA A 34 -2.67 14.31 21.02
C ALA A 34 -3.77 13.27 20.91
N LEU A 35 -3.48 12.15 20.27
CA LEU A 35 -4.28 10.94 20.28
C LEU A 35 -3.80 10.04 21.42
N LEU A 36 -4.73 9.59 22.25
CA LEU A 36 -4.49 8.73 23.39
C LEU A 36 -5.13 7.36 23.12
N THR A 37 -4.32 6.30 23.06
CA THR A 37 -4.78 4.96 22.68
C THR A 37 -4.36 3.92 23.71
N CYS A 38 -5.31 3.13 24.22
CA CYS A 38 -5.02 2.01 25.12
C CYS A 38 -4.69 0.73 24.33
N ARG A 39 -3.41 0.37 24.24
CA ARG A 39 -2.93 -0.82 23.50
C ARG A 39 -2.58 -1.97 24.46
N ARG A 40 -2.70 -3.23 24.00
CA ARG A 40 -2.23 -4.40 24.77
C ARG A 40 -0.73 -4.30 24.97
N GLN A 41 -0.24 -4.79 26.11
CA GLN A 41 1.19 -4.84 26.42
C GLN A 41 1.92 -5.70 25.37
N SER A 42 2.63 -5.06 24.44
CA SER A 42 3.70 -5.69 23.68
C SER A 42 5.03 -5.43 24.41
N GLN A 43 5.87 -6.45 24.40
CA GLN A 43 7.20 -6.58 25.02
C GLN A 43 8.09 -5.33 24.79
N PRO A 44 8.91 -4.91 25.78
CA PRO A 44 9.73 -3.71 25.65
C PRO A 44 10.79 -3.84 24.55
N GLU A 45 10.88 -2.82 23.69
CA GLU A 45 11.95 -2.60 22.72
C GLU A 45 13.23 -2.08 23.42
N PRO A 46 14.45 -2.33 22.88
CA PRO A 46 15.69 -1.91 23.53
C PRO A 46 15.83 -0.38 23.54
N THR A 47 16.31 0.16 24.65
CA THR A 47 16.60 1.59 24.82
C THR A 47 17.65 2.06 23.82
N ALA A 48 17.29 3.02 22.96
CA ALA A 48 18.20 3.65 22.01
C ALA A 48 19.27 4.49 22.75
N THR A 49 20.54 4.22 22.47
CA THR A 49 21.69 5.04 22.87
C THR A 49 21.66 6.38 22.13
N ALA A 50 21.92 7.48 22.81
CA ALA A 50 21.93 8.83 22.22
C ALA A 50 22.99 8.95 21.09
N GLN A 51 22.57 9.41 19.91
CA GLN A 51 23.46 9.67 18.76
C GLN A 51 23.80 11.17 18.69
N PRO A 52 25.04 11.56 18.29
CA PRO A 52 25.50 12.94 18.36
C PRO A 52 24.83 13.83 17.32
N THR A 53 24.66 15.10 17.66
CA THR A 53 24.14 16.15 16.79
C THR A 53 25.10 16.38 15.61
N ALA A 54 24.68 16.06 14.39
CA ALA A 54 25.48 16.32 13.18
C ALA A 54 25.34 17.78 12.72
N THR A 55 26.50 18.40 12.46
CA THR A 55 26.66 19.69 11.78
C THR A 55 26.38 19.52 10.28
N PRO A 56 25.83 20.52 9.55
CA PRO A 56 25.56 20.39 8.12
C PRO A 56 26.88 20.37 7.35
N THR A 57 27.09 19.34 6.53
CA THR A 57 28.18 19.30 5.54
C THR A 57 27.64 18.86 4.19
N ASP A 58 28.27 19.44 3.17
CA ASP A 58 27.88 19.45 1.76
C ASP A 58 27.54 18.08 1.16
N GLN A 59 26.60 18.15 0.23
CA GLN A 59 25.92 17.09 -0.50
C GLN A 59 26.90 16.15 -1.24
N PRO A 60 26.88 14.83 -0.98
CA PRO A 60 27.63 13.85 -1.77
C PRO A 60 26.85 13.43 -3.04
N PRO A 61 27.53 12.83 -4.03
CA PRO A 61 26.99 12.60 -5.36
C PRO A 61 25.88 11.54 -5.37
N HIS A 62 24.83 11.80 -6.14
CA HIS A 62 23.75 10.86 -6.45
C HIS A 62 24.31 9.57 -7.09
N GLY A 63 24.56 8.53 -6.31
CA GLY A 63 25.07 7.26 -6.83
C GLY A 63 24.86 6.04 -5.94
N GLU A 64 25.02 6.17 -4.63
CA GLU A 64 24.99 5.00 -3.72
C GLU A 64 23.69 4.87 -2.90
N HIS A 65 22.83 5.87 -2.90
CA HIS A 65 21.58 5.88 -2.12
C HIS A 65 20.41 5.12 -2.79
N ALA A 66 20.54 4.74 -4.06
CA ALA A 66 19.42 4.18 -4.83
C ALA A 66 19.05 2.74 -4.45
N GLU A 67 19.96 1.93 -3.91
CA GLU A 67 19.67 0.51 -3.64
C GLU A 67 18.93 0.27 -2.32
N ILE A 68 19.17 1.09 -1.29
CA ILE A 68 18.48 0.95 0.01
C ILE A 68 17.00 1.27 -0.13
N ASP A 69 16.65 2.29 -0.92
CA ASP A 69 15.26 2.69 -1.21
C ASP A 69 14.42 1.60 -1.90
N MET A 70 15.09 0.67 -2.58
CA MET A 70 14.42 -0.36 -3.39
C MET A 70 14.19 -1.65 -2.61
N HIS A 71 14.68 -1.74 -1.38
CA HIS A 71 14.52 -2.89 -0.52
C HIS A 71 13.86 -2.49 0.79
N TRP A 72 13.19 -3.46 1.44
CA TRP A 72 12.61 -3.20 2.74
C TRP A 72 13.70 -2.84 3.77
N HIS A 73 13.38 -1.86 4.61
CA HIS A 73 14.16 -1.49 5.79
C HIS A 73 13.22 -1.12 6.94
N ALA A 74 13.78 -1.05 8.15
CA ALA A 74 13.04 -0.65 9.34
C ALA A 74 12.48 0.78 9.20
N PRO A 75 11.33 1.08 9.84
CA PRO A 75 10.72 2.41 9.78
C PRO A 75 11.62 3.49 10.37
N GLY A 76 11.44 4.73 9.93
CA GLY A 76 12.13 5.89 10.48
C GLY A 76 13.51 6.19 9.86
N ILE A 77 13.87 5.50 8.78
CA ILE A 77 15.12 5.72 8.04
C ILE A 77 14.87 6.70 6.90
N ALA A 78 15.66 7.78 6.85
CA ALA A 78 15.68 8.75 5.75
C ALA A 78 16.78 8.39 4.74
N HIS A 79 16.55 8.67 3.46
CA HIS A 79 17.53 8.42 2.38
C HIS A 79 17.80 9.70 1.61
N GLY A 80 18.98 10.29 1.81
CA GLY A 80 19.39 11.50 1.09
C GLY A 80 18.36 12.63 1.22
N ASP A 81 17.67 12.95 0.12
CA ASP A 81 16.66 13.99 0.00
C ASP A 81 15.24 13.56 0.44
N ARG A 82 15.05 12.30 0.86
CA ARG A 82 13.75 11.74 1.21
C ARG A 82 13.54 11.64 2.72
N PRO A 83 12.37 12.05 3.23
CA PRO A 83 12.08 11.97 4.65
C PRO A 83 12.02 10.52 5.14
N ALA A 84 12.21 10.35 6.43
CA ALA A 84 12.03 9.08 7.11
C ALA A 84 10.59 8.55 6.97
N HIS A 85 10.47 7.23 6.75
CA HIS A 85 9.21 6.58 6.35
C HIS A 85 9.14 5.10 6.75
N GLU A 86 8.00 4.45 6.46
CA GLU A 86 7.77 3.01 6.66
C GLU A 86 7.41 2.29 5.35
N HIS A 87 7.54 0.96 5.35
CA HIS A 87 7.35 0.10 4.17
C HIS A 87 6.42 -1.08 4.42
N GLY A 88 5.66 -1.07 5.53
CA GLY A 88 4.87 -2.20 5.99
C GLY A 88 5.73 -3.35 6.51
N ASP A 89 5.26 -4.58 6.30
CA ASP A 89 5.92 -5.79 6.79
C ASP A 89 7.23 -6.08 6.04
N ALA A 90 8.21 -6.63 6.76
CA ALA A 90 9.42 -7.18 6.15
C ALA A 90 9.08 -8.41 5.29
N PRO A 91 9.84 -8.67 4.21
CA PRO A 91 9.74 -9.93 3.47
C PRO A 91 9.86 -11.15 4.39
N PRO A 92 8.89 -12.07 4.38
CA PRO A 92 8.95 -13.27 5.20
C PRO A 92 10.16 -14.16 4.88
N GLN A 93 10.67 -14.85 5.91
CA GLN A 93 11.85 -15.71 5.78
C GLN A 93 11.70 -16.78 4.69
N TRP A 94 10.50 -17.31 4.48
CA TRP A 94 10.25 -18.32 3.46
C TRP A 94 10.45 -17.84 2.01
N LEU A 95 10.32 -16.53 1.75
CA LEU A 95 10.71 -15.95 0.47
C LEU A 95 12.22 -15.87 0.36
N LEU A 96 12.88 -15.41 1.42
CA LEU A 96 14.33 -15.24 1.45
C LEU A 96 15.06 -16.59 1.29
N ASP A 97 14.55 -17.64 1.94
CA ASP A 97 15.07 -19.01 1.85
C ASP A 97 14.90 -19.60 0.44
N ALA A 98 13.85 -19.18 -0.29
CA ALA A 98 13.65 -19.52 -1.69
C ALA A 98 14.53 -18.70 -2.66
N GLY A 99 15.40 -17.82 -2.14
CA GLY A 99 16.24 -16.93 -2.93
C GLY A 99 15.50 -15.72 -3.53
N ILE A 100 14.25 -15.50 -3.14
CA ILE A 100 13.43 -14.38 -3.62
C ILE A 100 13.71 -13.18 -2.71
N ARG A 101 14.15 -12.08 -3.33
CA ARG A 101 14.37 -10.79 -2.64
C ARG A 101 13.40 -9.77 -3.23
N PRO A 102 12.22 -9.57 -2.60
CA PRO A 102 11.27 -8.57 -3.06
C PRO A 102 11.93 -7.18 -3.11
N THR A 103 11.65 -6.45 -4.18
CA THR A 103 12.08 -5.06 -4.33
C THR A 103 10.85 -4.19 -4.53
N PHE A 104 10.94 -2.91 -4.16
CA PHE A 104 9.93 -1.90 -4.49
C PHE A 104 10.08 -1.40 -5.93
N ASN A 105 10.66 -2.22 -6.82
CA ASN A 105 10.63 -1.93 -8.23
C ASN A 105 9.26 -2.29 -8.82
N HIS A 106 8.84 -1.49 -9.78
CA HIS A 106 7.54 -1.61 -10.41
C HIS A 106 7.63 -2.61 -11.54
N VAL A 107 7.32 -3.87 -11.22
CA VAL A 107 7.24 -4.91 -12.24
C VAL A 107 6.07 -4.58 -13.17
N GLY A 108 6.38 -4.06 -14.37
CA GLY A 108 5.40 -3.52 -15.34
C GLY A 108 5.39 -1.99 -15.50
N GLY A 109 6.22 -1.27 -14.73
CA GLY A 109 6.23 0.19 -14.65
C GLY A 109 5.01 0.73 -13.89
N THR A 110 5.11 1.86 -13.21
CA THR A 110 3.92 2.65 -12.84
C THR A 110 4.28 4.10 -13.13
N PRO A 111 3.47 4.82 -13.92
CA PRO A 111 3.74 6.22 -14.15
C PRO A 111 3.65 7.00 -12.83
N ASN A 112 4.64 7.84 -12.56
CA ASN A 112 4.59 8.89 -11.53
C ASN A 112 4.49 8.45 -10.05
N GLU A 113 4.95 7.27 -9.64
CA GLU A 113 5.17 6.99 -8.18
C GLU A 113 6.51 7.56 -7.67
N ASN A 114 7.43 7.88 -8.58
CA ASN A 114 8.79 8.33 -8.25
C ASN A 114 8.92 9.83 -7.97
N HIS A 115 7.86 10.50 -7.51
CA HIS A 115 8.00 11.87 -7.07
C HIS A 115 8.80 11.91 -5.76
N ALA A 116 9.86 12.73 -5.73
CA ALA A 116 10.86 12.79 -4.67
C ALA A 116 10.28 12.94 -3.25
N PHE A 117 9.06 13.46 -3.13
CA PHE A 117 8.39 13.73 -1.86
C PHE A 117 7.29 12.72 -1.47
N TYR A 118 6.89 11.78 -2.34
CA TYR A 118 5.65 10.99 -2.17
C TYR A 118 5.81 9.46 -2.15
N LYS A 119 7.03 8.94 -2.30
CA LYS A 119 7.32 7.47 -2.39
C LYS A 119 6.77 6.61 -1.23
N HIS A 120 6.26 7.22 -0.16
CA HIS A 120 6.10 6.64 1.17
C HIS A 120 4.70 6.75 1.76
N THR A 121 3.73 7.26 0.99
CA THR A 121 2.31 7.13 1.33
C THR A 121 1.74 5.77 0.93
N ALA A 122 2.58 4.90 0.34
CA ALA A 122 2.14 3.68 -0.30
C ALA A 122 2.01 2.47 0.63
N PHE A 123 0.92 1.71 0.47
CA PHE A 123 0.76 0.39 1.05
C PHE A 123 1.75 -0.55 0.36
N LYS A 124 2.96 -0.75 0.91
CA LYS A 124 4.00 -1.58 0.25
C LYS A 124 3.96 -3.03 0.70
N GLY A 125 4.81 -3.41 1.67
CA GLY A 125 4.94 -4.78 2.15
C GLY A 125 3.78 -5.18 3.05
N TRP A 126 3.16 -6.33 2.79
CA TRP A 126 2.17 -6.92 3.67
C TRP A 126 2.27 -8.43 3.66
N ALA A 127 2.36 -9.03 4.85
CA ALA A 127 2.32 -10.47 5.03
C ALA A 127 1.00 -10.90 5.66
N GLY A 128 0.48 -12.06 5.25
CA GLY A 128 -0.72 -12.61 5.84
C GLY A 128 -0.88 -14.09 5.55
N GLN A 129 -2.01 -14.64 6.01
CA GLN A 129 -2.38 -16.01 5.75
C GLN A 129 -3.88 -16.07 5.44
N PHE A 130 -4.25 -16.64 4.30
CA PHE A 130 -5.64 -16.87 3.90
C PHE A 130 -5.84 -18.33 3.52
N ASN A 131 -6.93 -18.92 4.03
CA ASN A 131 -7.30 -20.31 3.73
C ASN A 131 -6.14 -21.32 3.91
N GLY A 132 -5.28 -21.10 4.92
CA GLY A 132 -4.13 -21.95 5.22
C GLY A 132 -2.92 -21.79 4.28
N GLN A 133 -2.88 -20.74 3.46
CA GLN A 133 -1.78 -20.40 2.56
C GLN A 133 -1.18 -19.06 3.00
N ASP A 134 0.15 -19.03 3.14
CA ASP A 134 0.86 -17.81 3.49
C ASP A 134 1.03 -16.95 2.25
N TRP A 135 0.94 -15.64 2.40
CA TRP A 135 1.14 -14.72 1.30
C TRP A 135 1.94 -13.50 1.74
N TYR A 136 2.63 -12.93 0.77
CA TYR A 136 3.31 -11.64 0.91
C TYR A 136 3.05 -10.83 -0.35
N GLY A 137 2.62 -9.59 -0.18
CA GLY A 137 2.40 -8.67 -1.27
C GLY A 137 3.27 -7.43 -1.15
N VAL A 138 3.70 -6.92 -2.29
CA VAL A 138 4.18 -5.55 -2.43
C VAL A 138 3.18 -4.82 -3.31
N PHE A 139 2.48 -3.84 -2.74
CA PHE A 139 1.54 -3.03 -3.49
C PHE A 139 2.10 -1.62 -3.69
N HIS A 140 1.76 -1.01 -4.81
CA HIS A 140 2.26 0.29 -5.21
C HIS A 140 1.10 1.26 -5.23
N LEU A 141 0.37 1.37 -4.12
CA LEU A 141 -0.87 2.14 -4.02
C LEU A 141 -0.59 3.48 -3.36
N ASP A 142 -0.79 4.59 -4.05
CA ASP A 142 -0.54 5.92 -3.49
C ASP A 142 -1.85 6.60 -3.06
N PHE A 143 -2.02 6.79 -1.75
CA PHE A 143 -3.24 7.33 -1.14
C PHE A 143 -3.22 8.86 -0.94
N ASN A 144 -2.28 9.57 -1.60
CA ASN A 144 -2.26 11.03 -1.61
C ASN A 144 -2.91 11.59 -2.90
N PRO A 145 -3.14 12.91 -3.01
CA PRO A 145 -3.77 13.52 -4.18
C PRO A 145 -3.07 13.23 -5.52
N ALA A 146 -1.74 13.01 -5.54
CA ALA A 146 -1.01 12.60 -6.75
C ALA A 146 -1.29 11.14 -7.15
N GLY A 147 -1.40 10.24 -6.17
CA GLY A 147 -1.79 8.85 -6.41
C GLY A 147 -3.24 8.73 -6.89
N HIS A 148 -4.12 9.57 -6.35
CA HIS A 148 -5.55 9.65 -6.71
C HIS A 148 -5.81 10.06 -8.17
N VAL A 149 -4.81 10.47 -8.94
CA VAL A 149 -4.97 10.73 -10.39
C VAL A 149 -4.47 9.59 -11.27
N SER A 150 -3.97 8.50 -10.69
CA SER A 150 -3.48 7.34 -11.42
C SER A 150 -4.51 6.22 -11.43
N ARG A 151 -4.89 5.77 -12.63
CA ARG A 151 -5.81 4.65 -12.82
C ARG A 151 -5.19 3.31 -12.41
N PHE A 152 -3.92 3.11 -12.73
CA PHE A 152 -3.25 1.83 -12.57
C PHE A 152 -2.17 1.89 -11.50
N HIS A 153 -2.15 0.89 -10.63
CA HIS A 153 -1.13 0.74 -9.58
C HIS A 153 -0.56 -0.67 -9.64
N SER A 154 0.77 -0.79 -9.62
CA SER A 154 1.40 -2.11 -9.75
C SER A 154 1.32 -2.92 -8.45
N TYR A 155 1.49 -4.23 -8.57
CA TYR A 155 1.66 -5.10 -7.42
C TYR A 155 2.53 -6.29 -7.77
N GLN A 156 3.09 -6.89 -6.72
CA GLN A 156 3.75 -8.18 -6.73
C GLN A 156 3.11 -9.00 -5.60
N LEU A 157 2.74 -10.25 -5.89
CA LEU A 157 2.16 -11.16 -4.91
C LEU A 157 2.87 -12.50 -4.97
N TRP A 158 3.30 -12.96 -3.80
CA TRP A 158 3.79 -14.31 -3.59
C TRP A 158 2.87 -15.06 -2.64
N VAL A 159 2.58 -16.32 -2.97
CA VAL A 159 1.73 -17.19 -2.15
C VAL A 159 2.40 -18.54 -1.99
N ARG A 160 2.67 -18.93 -0.74
CA ARG A 160 3.21 -20.23 -0.37
C ARG A 160 2.08 -21.16 0.07
N ASP A 161 1.92 -22.27 -0.65
CA ASP A 161 0.93 -23.29 -0.28
C ASP A 161 1.46 -24.28 0.76
N ALA A 162 0.59 -25.20 1.20
CA ALA A 162 0.92 -26.22 2.20
C ALA A 162 2.03 -27.21 1.78
N THR A 163 2.35 -27.30 0.49
CA THR A 163 3.46 -28.13 -0.02
C THR A 163 4.80 -27.39 0.04
N GLY A 164 4.78 -26.09 0.32
CA GLY A 164 5.94 -25.21 0.27
C GLY A 164 6.20 -24.61 -1.12
N ALA A 165 5.38 -24.93 -2.12
CA ALA A 165 5.49 -24.32 -3.44
C ALA A 165 5.07 -22.84 -3.38
N ILE A 166 5.82 -21.98 -4.06
CA ILE A 166 5.59 -20.53 -4.09
C ILE A 166 5.05 -20.15 -5.47
N SER A 167 3.83 -19.63 -5.50
CA SER A 167 3.29 -18.91 -6.64
C SER A 167 3.79 -17.46 -6.60
N ALA A 168 4.09 -16.89 -7.77
CA ALA A 168 4.57 -15.53 -7.91
C ALA A 168 3.87 -14.87 -9.10
N ILE A 169 3.11 -13.82 -8.83
CA ILE A 169 2.41 -13.06 -9.86
C ILE A 169 2.62 -11.56 -9.66
N SER A 170 2.49 -10.80 -10.75
CA SER A 170 2.56 -9.33 -10.72
C SER A 170 1.77 -8.73 -11.88
N GLY A 171 1.27 -7.52 -11.68
CA GLY A 171 0.50 -6.81 -12.70
C GLY A 171 0.04 -5.45 -12.20
N TRP A 172 -1.02 -4.92 -12.81
CA TRP A 172 -1.65 -3.66 -12.45
C TRP A 172 -3.05 -3.87 -11.93
N LEU A 173 -3.32 -3.31 -10.76
CA LEU A 173 -4.65 -3.09 -10.24
C LEU A 173 -5.29 -1.94 -11.04
N ASP A 174 -6.46 -2.19 -11.63
CA ASP A 174 -7.22 -1.20 -12.41
C ASP A 174 -8.27 -0.52 -11.54
N PHE A 175 -8.10 0.79 -11.34
CA PHE A 175 -9.02 1.63 -10.58
C PHE A 175 -9.91 2.54 -11.43
N GLY A 176 -10.08 2.24 -12.71
CA GLY A 176 -10.99 2.94 -13.62
C GLY A 176 -12.03 2.02 -14.26
N VAL A 177 -13.06 2.62 -14.88
CA VAL A 177 -13.91 1.93 -15.85
C VAL A 177 -13.75 2.51 -17.24
N ASP A 178 -14.19 1.74 -18.24
CA ASP A 178 -14.19 2.12 -19.65
C ASP A 178 -12.83 2.67 -20.11
N ASN A 179 -12.86 3.75 -20.90
CA ASN A 179 -11.70 4.37 -21.52
C ASN A 179 -11.23 5.62 -20.75
N GLU A 180 -11.48 5.70 -19.45
CA GLU A 180 -11.04 6.84 -18.64
C GLU A 180 -9.52 6.86 -18.47
N THR A 181 -8.95 8.07 -18.50
CA THR A 181 -7.52 8.34 -18.32
C THR A 181 -7.09 8.23 -16.85
N GLY A 182 -7.99 8.61 -15.93
CA GLY A 182 -7.77 8.63 -14.49
C GLY A 182 -8.59 7.56 -13.75
N PRO A 183 -8.41 7.44 -12.43
CA PRO A 183 -9.21 6.55 -11.62
C PRO A 183 -10.60 7.14 -11.38
N GLN A 184 -11.48 6.31 -10.83
CA GLN A 184 -12.83 6.73 -10.46
C GLN A 184 -12.90 7.00 -8.96
N LEU A 185 -12.71 8.28 -8.64
CA LEU A 185 -12.84 8.80 -7.29
C LEU A 185 -14.31 9.14 -7.00
N VAL A 186 -14.83 8.68 -5.86
CA VAL A 186 -16.03 9.26 -5.28
C VAL A 186 -15.73 9.73 -3.86
N PRO A 187 -15.45 11.03 -3.68
CA PRO A 187 -15.25 11.60 -2.35
C PRO A 187 -16.53 11.53 -1.53
N GLN A 188 -16.44 11.01 -0.29
CA GLN A 188 -17.59 10.93 0.61
C GLN A 188 -17.27 11.37 2.04
N CYS A 189 -18.34 11.65 2.79
CA CYS A 189 -18.30 11.90 4.24
C CYS A 189 -18.64 10.64 5.04
N GLY A 190 -18.38 9.47 4.45
CA GLY A 190 -18.69 8.14 4.95
C GLY A 190 -19.80 7.43 4.17
N GLY A 191 -19.78 6.10 4.21
CA GLY A 191 -20.69 5.23 3.46
C GLY A 191 -19.96 4.36 2.43
N ASP A 192 -20.70 3.39 1.89
CA ASP A 192 -20.33 2.59 0.73
C ASP A 192 -21.32 2.98 -0.38
N ASP A 193 -20.83 3.46 -1.52
CA ASP A 193 -21.69 3.69 -2.67
C ASP A 193 -21.80 2.43 -3.52
N SER A 194 -23.04 2.02 -3.78
CA SER A 194 -23.34 0.90 -4.68
C SER A 194 -23.11 1.24 -6.17
N VAL A 195 -22.70 2.48 -6.48
CA VAL A 195 -22.18 2.85 -7.80
C VAL A 195 -20.75 2.30 -7.87
N ARG A 196 -20.11 2.15 -9.03
CA ARG A 196 -18.76 1.57 -9.10
C ARG A 196 -17.65 2.63 -9.19
N PRO A 197 -17.46 3.56 -8.23
CA PRO A 197 -16.16 4.15 -8.06
C PRO A 197 -15.26 3.16 -7.37
N ILE A 198 -13.99 3.29 -7.68
CA ILE A 198 -13.00 2.30 -7.32
C ILE A 198 -12.10 2.86 -6.22
N MET A 199 -12.14 4.17 -5.94
CA MET A 199 -11.51 4.80 -4.79
C MET A 199 -12.49 5.76 -4.10
N ASN A 200 -12.63 5.62 -2.77
CA ASN A 200 -13.46 6.48 -1.94
C ASN A 200 -12.58 7.23 -0.91
N PRO A 201 -11.91 8.32 -1.33
CA PRO A 201 -11.12 9.14 -0.43
C PRO A 201 -12.03 9.97 0.51
N PRO A 202 -11.56 10.32 1.71
CA PRO A 202 -12.33 11.18 2.61
C PRO A 202 -12.51 12.59 2.02
N SER A 203 -13.71 13.15 2.14
CA SER A 203 -13.95 14.54 1.77
C SER A 203 -13.39 15.54 2.80
N VAL A 204 -12.87 16.66 2.30
CA VAL A 204 -12.44 17.80 3.13
C VAL A 204 -13.57 18.28 4.04
N GLY A 205 -13.29 18.44 5.34
CA GLY A 205 -14.26 18.90 6.33
C GLY A 205 -15.13 17.80 6.94
N CYS A 206 -14.99 16.56 6.49
CA CYS A 206 -15.73 15.42 7.04
C CYS A 206 -14.90 14.61 8.06
N PRO A 207 -15.56 13.88 8.98
CA PRO A 207 -14.85 13.00 9.90
C PRO A 207 -14.01 12.00 9.13
N ILE A 208 -12.74 11.83 9.52
CA ILE A 208 -11.83 10.89 8.88
C ILE A 208 -12.34 9.47 9.13
N GLN A 209 -12.64 8.76 8.04
CA GLN A 209 -12.98 7.34 7.98
C GLN A 209 -11.96 6.62 7.10
N PHE A 210 -11.94 5.28 7.10
CA PHE A 210 -11.12 4.53 6.15
C PHE A 210 -11.44 4.93 4.70
N GLU A 211 -10.40 5.23 3.94
CA GLU A 211 -10.46 5.30 2.48
C GLU A 211 -10.47 3.89 1.93
N SER A 212 -11.40 3.63 1.02
CA SER A 212 -11.66 2.28 0.50
C SER A 212 -11.36 2.23 -0.99
N TRP A 213 -10.57 1.24 -1.40
CA TRP A 213 -10.03 1.08 -2.75
C TRP A 213 -10.31 -0.33 -3.23
N TYR A 214 -11.13 -0.48 -4.26
CA TYR A 214 -11.56 -1.80 -4.75
C TYR A 214 -11.22 -1.97 -6.22
N ALA A 215 -10.06 -2.56 -6.49
CA ALA A 215 -9.63 -2.82 -7.85
C ALA A 215 -10.73 -3.54 -8.64
N ARG A 216 -10.90 -3.17 -9.91
CA ARG A 216 -11.85 -3.82 -10.79
C ARG A 216 -11.63 -5.33 -10.74
N ALA A 217 -12.70 -6.09 -10.53
CA ALA A 217 -12.64 -7.54 -10.58
C ALA A 217 -12.12 -8.01 -11.95
N GLY A 218 -11.11 -8.89 -11.96
CA GLY A 218 -10.39 -9.27 -13.19
C GLY A 218 -9.59 -8.13 -13.84
N GLY A 219 -9.40 -7.00 -13.16
CA GLY A 219 -8.70 -5.80 -13.66
C GLY A 219 -7.20 -6.00 -13.90
N SER A 220 -6.63 -7.07 -13.34
CA SER A 220 -5.28 -7.58 -13.65
C SER A 220 -5.33 -8.88 -14.46
N GLY A 221 -6.43 -9.12 -15.18
CA GLY A 221 -6.78 -10.35 -15.89
C GLY A 221 -7.78 -11.20 -15.11
N ASP A 222 -8.68 -11.89 -15.82
CA ASP A 222 -9.71 -12.76 -15.21
C ASP A 222 -9.11 -13.90 -14.36
N TRP A 223 -7.85 -14.26 -14.61
CA TRP A 223 -7.13 -15.28 -13.86
C TRP A 223 -6.50 -14.77 -12.56
N ALA A 224 -6.38 -13.45 -12.37
CA ALA A 224 -5.73 -12.83 -11.22
C ALA A 224 -6.69 -12.68 -10.02
N PRO A 225 -6.16 -12.37 -8.82
CA PRO A 225 -6.99 -12.07 -7.66
C PRO A 225 -7.76 -10.76 -7.83
N ASP A 226 -8.94 -10.69 -7.22
CA ASP A 226 -9.63 -9.42 -6.95
C ASP A 226 -9.10 -8.84 -5.65
N PHE A 227 -8.84 -7.53 -5.60
CA PHE A 227 -8.27 -6.86 -4.42
C PHE A 227 -9.16 -5.73 -3.91
N GLY A 228 -9.25 -5.64 -2.58
CA GLY A 228 -9.82 -4.54 -1.84
C GLY A 228 -8.86 -4.08 -0.76
N PHE A 229 -8.80 -2.77 -0.53
CA PHE A 229 -7.97 -2.15 0.49
C PHE A 229 -8.83 -1.15 1.27
N ASN A 230 -8.70 -1.14 2.59
CA ASN A 230 -9.20 -0.06 3.41
C ASN A 230 -8.05 0.48 4.22
N ILE A 231 -7.76 1.76 4.06
CA ILE A 231 -6.63 2.39 4.72
C ILE A 231 -7.15 3.62 5.46
N ASN A 232 -6.71 3.79 6.69
CA ASN A 232 -7.04 5.00 7.41
C ASN A 232 -6.31 6.16 6.70
N PRO A 233 -7.06 7.07 6.05
CA PRO A 233 -6.56 7.90 4.97
C PRO A 233 -5.65 8.96 5.51
N ASN A 234 -4.70 9.23 4.65
CA ASN A 234 -3.37 9.23 5.14
C ASN A 234 -2.74 10.53 4.72
N PHE A 235 -2.62 11.40 5.72
CA PHE A 235 -1.93 12.68 5.64
C PHE A 235 -2.70 13.78 4.91
N TYR A 236 -3.40 13.55 3.80
CA TYR A 236 -4.10 14.63 3.07
C TYR A 236 -5.50 14.26 2.60
N ALA A 237 -6.44 15.21 2.71
CA ALA A 237 -7.83 15.05 2.26
C ALA A 237 -8.07 15.50 0.80
N GLY A 238 -7.08 16.13 0.18
CA GLY A 238 -7.17 16.67 -1.18
C GLY A 238 -6.15 17.76 -1.45
N GLY A 239 -6.11 18.27 -2.67
CA GLY A 239 -5.20 19.31 -3.15
C GLY A 239 -4.89 19.15 -4.63
N ASP A 240 -4.11 20.07 -5.20
CA ASP A 240 -3.58 19.95 -6.56
C ASP A 240 -2.56 18.78 -6.62
N PRO A 241 -2.80 17.72 -7.41
CA PRO A 241 -1.91 16.57 -7.55
C PRO A 241 -0.45 16.91 -7.87
N LEU A 242 -0.21 18.04 -8.54
CA LEU A 242 1.12 18.48 -8.96
C LEU A 242 1.77 19.47 -7.98
N ASN A 243 1.04 19.95 -6.96
CA ASN A 243 1.50 20.98 -6.04
C ASN A 243 1.18 20.63 -4.56
N PRO A 244 2.12 20.00 -3.84
CA PRO A 244 1.96 19.58 -2.45
C PRO A 244 1.68 20.70 -1.47
N ALA A 245 2.13 21.92 -1.79
CA ALA A 245 1.89 23.07 -0.93
C ALA A 245 0.39 23.39 -0.79
N THR A 246 -0.44 22.84 -1.68
CA THR A 246 -1.91 22.98 -1.64
C THR A 246 -2.60 21.82 -0.93
N TRP A 247 -1.86 20.78 -0.53
CA TRP A 247 -2.45 19.58 0.04
C TRP A 247 -2.95 19.85 1.46
N THR A 248 -4.21 19.53 1.70
CA THR A 248 -4.87 19.82 2.98
C THR A 248 -4.64 18.66 3.95
N ASN A 249 -3.87 18.90 5.01
CA ASN A 249 -3.51 17.86 5.97
C ASN A 249 -4.75 17.35 6.75
N THR A 250 -4.84 16.05 6.99
CA THR A 250 -5.89 15.43 7.81
C THR A 250 -5.68 15.62 9.33
N GLY A 251 -4.55 16.19 9.73
CA GLY A 251 -4.22 16.61 11.10
C GLY A 251 -3.49 15.56 11.94
N TYR A 252 -3.28 14.34 11.44
CA TYR A 252 -2.53 13.27 12.12
C TYR A 252 -1.91 12.28 11.12
N VAL A 253 -0.86 11.55 11.56
CA VAL A 253 -0.32 10.38 10.84
C VAL A 253 -1.34 9.24 10.97
N ARG A 254 -2.01 8.88 9.87
CA ARG A 254 -3.18 7.99 9.90
C ARG A 254 -3.04 6.70 9.10
N ASN A 255 -1.97 6.49 8.31
CA ASN A 255 -1.73 5.26 7.54
C ASN A 255 -1.49 4.00 8.36
N LEU A 256 -1.43 4.13 9.68
CA LEU A 256 -0.90 3.06 10.50
C LEU A 256 -1.91 1.93 10.63
N GLU A 257 -3.19 2.21 10.42
CA GLU A 257 -4.23 1.19 10.38
C GLU A 257 -4.66 0.93 8.95
N ARG A 258 -4.55 -0.33 8.56
CA ARG A 258 -4.81 -0.76 7.19
C ARG A 258 -5.52 -2.11 7.22
N ARG A 259 -6.21 -2.39 6.13
CA ARG A 259 -6.85 -3.67 5.84
C ARG A 259 -6.70 -3.96 4.36
N ILE A 260 -6.51 -5.23 4.06
CA ILE A 260 -6.52 -5.78 2.72
C ILE A 260 -7.42 -7.00 2.71
N GLU A 261 -8.12 -7.15 1.61
CA GLU A 261 -8.84 -8.37 1.26
C GLU A 261 -8.56 -8.72 -0.19
N PHE A 262 -8.44 -10.01 -0.48
CA PHE A 262 -8.37 -10.43 -1.87
C PHE A 262 -8.96 -11.81 -2.07
N ALA A 263 -9.62 -12.03 -3.21
CA ALA A 263 -10.12 -13.35 -3.60
C ALA A 263 -9.42 -13.84 -4.86
N TRP A 264 -8.89 -15.06 -4.81
CA TRP A 264 -8.29 -15.74 -5.95
C TRP A 264 -9.00 -17.06 -6.22
N TYR A 265 -9.85 -17.05 -7.25
CA TYR A 265 -10.77 -18.16 -7.52
C TYR A 265 -10.11 -19.38 -8.15
N LEU A 266 -9.08 -19.20 -9.00
CA LEU A 266 -8.25 -20.29 -9.52
C LEU A 266 -9.00 -21.48 -10.15
N GLY A 267 -10.15 -21.22 -10.78
CA GLY A 267 -11.06 -22.23 -11.33
C GLY A 267 -11.94 -22.94 -10.30
N GLY A 268 -11.74 -22.66 -9.01
CA GLY A 268 -12.59 -23.12 -7.91
C GLY A 268 -14.02 -22.58 -8.03
N SER A 269 -14.99 -23.43 -7.72
CA SER A 269 -16.44 -23.14 -7.82
C SER A 269 -16.91 -22.70 -9.22
N GLY A 270 -16.11 -22.95 -10.27
CA GLY A 270 -16.44 -22.62 -11.65
C GLY A 270 -16.47 -21.12 -11.97
N ILE A 271 -15.90 -20.26 -11.11
CA ILE A 271 -16.08 -18.79 -11.22
C ILE A 271 -15.13 -18.17 -12.25
N ARG A 272 -13.82 -18.38 -12.14
CA ARG A 272 -12.83 -17.90 -13.12
C ARG A 272 -11.66 -18.87 -13.27
N PRO A 273 -11.41 -19.45 -14.46
CA PRO A 273 -10.24 -20.29 -14.69
C PRO A 273 -8.95 -19.47 -14.57
N ALA A 274 -7.89 -20.09 -14.05
CA ALA A 274 -6.56 -19.49 -14.00
C ALA A 274 -5.51 -20.47 -14.56
N PRO A 275 -4.50 -19.98 -15.31
CA PRO A 275 -3.37 -20.80 -15.72
C PRO A 275 -2.68 -21.44 -14.52
N ARG A 276 -2.04 -22.59 -14.75
CA ARG A 276 -1.22 -23.29 -13.78
C ARG A 276 0.15 -23.54 -14.37
N GLY A 277 1.18 -23.55 -13.53
CA GLY A 277 2.56 -23.54 -13.95
C GLY A 277 3.01 -22.14 -14.39
N GLU A 278 4.05 -22.13 -15.22
CA GLU A 278 4.63 -20.90 -15.76
C GLU A 278 3.85 -20.43 -16.99
N PHE A 279 3.63 -19.12 -17.08
CA PHE A 279 3.05 -18.46 -18.25
C PHE A 279 3.50 -17.00 -18.30
N TRP A 280 3.10 -16.28 -19.35
CA TRP A 280 3.38 -14.85 -19.51
C TRP A 280 2.08 -14.08 -19.65
N ALA A 281 2.04 -12.88 -19.09
CA ALA A 281 0.91 -11.97 -19.24
C ALA A 281 1.36 -10.51 -19.33
N THR A 282 0.56 -9.66 -19.97
CA THR A 282 0.77 -8.21 -19.92
C THR A 282 0.56 -7.68 -18.50
N GLN A 283 0.97 -6.44 -18.19
CA GLN A 283 0.65 -5.87 -16.87
C GLN A 283 -0.86 -5.74 -16.60
N TRP A 284 -1.72 -5.78 -17.62
CA TRP A 284 -3.18 -5.83 -17.47
C TRP A 284 -3.74 -7.25 -17.37
N GLY A 285 -2.89 -8.28 -17.47
CA GLY A 285 -3.28 -9.67 -17.35
C GLY A 285 -3.66 -10.38 -18.65
N ASP A 286 -3.44 -9.78 -19.82
CA ASP A 286 -3.65 -10.51 -21.08
C ASP A 286 -2.58 -11.59 -21.23
N ILE A 287 -2.98 -12.86 -21.37
CA ILE A 287 -2.04 -13.97 -21.55
C ILE A 287 -1.35 -13.82 -22.91
N VAL A 288 -0.02 -13.90 -22.93
CA VAL A 288 0.82 -13.76 -24.12
C VAL A 288 1.76 -14.96 -24.26
N ASN A 289 2.36 -15.12 -25.44
CA ASN A 289 3.21 -16.29 -25.72
C ASN A 289 4.58 -16.23 -25.05
N GLY A 290 5.00 -15.05 -24.57
CA GLY A 290 6.32 -14.85 -23.98
C GLY A 290 6.77 -13.39 -24.00
N PRO A 291 8.03 -13.11 -23.64
CA PRO A 291 8.58 -11.76 -23.64
C PRO A 291 8.77 -11.17 -25.04
N THR A 292 8.75 -12.03 -26.07
CA THR A 292 8.90 -11.65 -27.49
C THR A 292 7.56 -11.62 -28.23
N ASP A 293 6.43 -11.69 -27.51
CA ASP A 293 5.13 -11.57 -28.13
C ASP A 293 5.01 -10.19 -28.84
N PRO A 294 4.43 -10.11 -30.06
CA PRO A 294 4.38 -8.85 -30.81
C PRO A 294 3.73 -7.67 -30.08
N VAL A 295 2.91 -7.93 -29.06
CA VAL A 295 2.31 -6.88 -28.24
C VAL A 295 3.30 -6.25 -27.24
N CYS A 296 4.37 -6.96 -26.85
CA CYS A 296 5.34 -6.48 -25.87
C CYS A 296 6.11 -5.27 -26.41
N GLY A 297 6.23 -4.20 -25.62
CA GLY A 297 6.88 -2.95 -26.00
C GLY A 297 6.03 -2.01 -26.86
N THR A 298 4.84 -2.43 -27.29
CA THR A 298 3.89 -1.55 -27.99
C THR A 298 3.24 -0.56 -27.03
N GLN A 299 2.45 0.38 -27.56
CA GLN A 299 1.67 1.33 -26.75
C GLN A 299 0.21 0.88 -26.68
N ARG A 300 -0.35 0.87 -25.47
CA ARG A 300 -1.79 0.74 -25.22
C ARG A 300 -2.32 2.05 -24.67
N THR A 301 -3.41 2.55 -25.26
CA THR A 301 -4.01 3.83 -24.87
C THR A 301 -5.28 3.60 -24.05
N TYR A 302 -5.41 4.36 -22.96
CA TYR A 302 -6.64 4.52 -22.20
C TYR A 302 -6.93 6.02 -22.10
N GLY A 303 -8.04 6.43 -22.71
CA GLY A 303 -8.40 7.84 -22.85
C GLY A 303 -7.30 8.61 -23.57
N GLU A 304 -6.68 9.54 -22.86
CA GLU A 304 -5.63 10.44 -23.36
C GLU A 304 -4.21 9.97 -22.99
N ARG A 305 -4.08 8.88 -22.21
CA ARG A 305 -2.77 8.35 -21.80
C ARG A 305 -2.38 7.10 -22.58
N SER A 306 -1.13 7.04 -22.99
CA SER A 306 -0.51 5.85 -23.59
C SER A 306 0.50 5.22 -22.63
N TYR A 307 0.46 3.89 -22.55
CA TYR A 307 1.27 3.07 -21.67
C TYR A 307 2.05 2.04 -22.48
N THR A 308 3.32 1.87 -22.18
CA THR A 308 4.13 0.82 -22.81
C THR A 308 3.72 -0.54 -22.26
N VAL A 309 3.43 -1.50 -23.14
CA VAL A 309 3.06 -2.86 -22.76
C VAL A 309 4.30 -3.62 -22.29
N ALA A 310 4.28 -4.06 -21.03
CA ALA A 310 5.23 -4.96 -20.42
C ALA A 310 4.65 -6.38 -20.39
N CYS A 311 5.43 -7.36 -20.82
CA CYS A 311 5.09 -8.77 -20.74
C CYS A 311 5.89 -9.40 -19.59
N ILE A 312 5.17 -9.92 -18.62
CA ILE A 312 5.71 -10.32 -17.32
C ILE A 312 5.53 -11.83 -17.17
N ARG A 313 6.60 -12.51 -16.76
CA ARG A 313 6.57 -13.92 -16.37
C ARG A 313 5.75 -14.07 -15.10
N GLN A 314 4.86 -15.05 -15.10
CA GLN A 314 3.98 -15.40 -14.01
C GLN A 314 4.19 -16.88 -13.64
N PHE A 315 3.94 -17.24 -12.39
CA PHE A 315 3.93 -18.63 -11.97
C PHE A 315 2.84 -18.89 -10.93
N ILE A 316 1.96 -19.84 -11.23
CA ILE A 316 0.92 -20.30 -10.30
C ILE A 316 1.16 -21.78 -10.04
N ALA A 317 1.55 -22.14 -8.82
CA ALA A 317 1.80 -23.53 -8.47
C ALA A 317 0.54 -24.38 -8.76
N PRO A 318 0.68 -25.57 -9.39
CA PRO A 318 -0.46 -26.47 -9.62
C PRO A 318 -1.19 -26.89 -8.33
N SER A 319 -0.47 -26.91 -7.21
CA SER A 319 -0.98 -27.24 -5.88
C SER A 319 -1.71 -26.10 -5.17
N LEU A 320 -1.58 -24.85 -5.66
CA LEU A 320 -2.18 -23.67 -5.03
C LEU A 320 -3.70 -23.80 -4.98
N GLN A 321 -4.27 -23.65 -3.79
CA GLN A 321 -5.72 -23.73 -3.58
C GLN A 321 -6.38 -22.36 -3.75
N PRO A 322 -7.67 -22.32 -4.13
CA PRO A 322 -8.43 -21.07 -4.13
C PRO A 322 -8.40 -20.37 -2.76
N MET A 323 -8.33 -19.05 -2.78
CA MET A 323 -8.51 -18.19 -1.60
C MET A 323 -9.77 -17.38 -1.83
N THR A 324 -10.89 -17.80 -1.27
CA THR A 324 -12.21 -17.23 -1.58
C THR A 324 -12.91 -16.73 -0.32
N PHE A 325 -13.83 -15.78 -0.48
CA PHE A 325 -14.67 -15.33 0.62
C PHE A 325 -15.56 -16.45 1.18
N PRO A 326 -15.81 -16.47 2.50
CA PRO A 326 -15.22 -15.61 3.54
C PRO A 326 -13.83 -16.10 4.01
N GLY A 327 -13.08 -15.24 4.72
CA GLY A 327 -11.81 -15.63 5.39
C GLY A 327 -10.52 -15.16 4.72
N ASN A 328 -10.63 -14.23 3.78
CA ASN A 328 -9.58 -13.72 2.92
C ASN A 328 -9.41 -12.19 3.08
N SER A 329 -9.47 -11.74 4.33
CA SER A 329 -9.25 -10.35 4.75
C SER A 329 -8.36 -10.31 5.98
N ALA A 330 -7.40 -9.39 6.00
CA ALA A 330 -6.48 -9.15 7.11
C ALA A 330 -6.37 -7.64 7.38
N GLY A 331 -6.30 -7.27 8.66
CA GLY A 331 -6.04 -5.91 9.09
C GLY A 331 -4.91 -5.86 10.10
N GLY A 332 -4.23 -4.72 10.20
CA GLY A 332 -3.06 -4.56 11.06
C GLY A 332 -2.77 -3.12 11.42
N THR A 333 -1.90 -2.95 12.42
CA THR A 333 -1.35 -1.65 12.81
C THR A 333 0.16 -1.63 12.58
N PHE A 334 0.65 -0.65 11.84
CA PHE A 334 2.06 -0.51 11.45
C PHE A 334 2.77 0.57 12.27
N PRO A 335 4.10 0.47 12.47
CA PRO A 335 4.84 1.47 13.22
C PRO A 335 4.91 2.80 12.48
N GLY A 336 4.56 3.90 13.15
CA GLY A 336 4.66 5.26 12.61
C GLY A 336 5.86 6.08 13.11
N ASN A 337 6.71 5.48 13.94
CA ASN A 337 7.83 6.20 14.57
C ASN A 337 8.78 6.75 13.51
N GLY A 338 9.07 8.05 13.59
CA GLY A 338 10.01 8.71 12.68
C GLY A 338 9.45 9.02 11.29
N VAL A 339 8.18 8.71 10.99
CA VAL A 339 7.56 9.11 9.71
C VAL A 339 7.38 10.63 9.69
N VAL A 340 7.99 11.31 8.71
CA VAL A 340 7.90 12.76 8.55
C VAL A 340 7.11 13.10 7.29
N LEU A 341 6.16 14.02 7.42
CA LEU A 341 5.37 14.51 6.30
C LEU A 341 6.02 15.71 5.63
N PRO A 342 6.00 15.79 4.29
CA PRO A 342 6.32 17.03 3.61
C PRO A 342 5.24 18.08 3.93
N ASN A 343 5.66 19.24 4.43
CA ASN A 343 4.84 20.40 4.85
C ASN A 343 4.26 20.33 6.27
#